data_AF-A0A419H8F0-F1
#
_entry.id   AF-A0A419H8F0-F1
#
_cell.length_a   1.000
_cell.length_b   1.000
_cell.length_c   1.000
_cell.angle_alpha   90.00
_cell.angle_beta   90.00
_cell.angle_gamma   90.00
#
_symmetry.space_group_name_H-M   'P 1'
#
loop_
_entity.id
_entity.type
_entity.pdbx_description
1 polymer ?
#
loop_
_entity_poly.entity_id
_entity_poly.type
_entity_poly.pdbx_seq_one_letter_code
_entity_poly.pdbx_strand_id
1 'polypeptide(L)'
;SFPTNFAFPTGTTTNDIKKDKWISTGIDSVLLSVSRAKYNFKTGYKAPVTPPPPTDLSVTGTGAGITLQWSDAAAEAMSNFAGYRIMKKIGDRDTTYYQEIYRSNSSDKAATHTFTDTKVRVGSTHYYYVQAAANISSTDPNAHPSERGKTIFSGRVFFYNNTAVTGEGKVGGDMDKIAIVPNPFNYNDPLLRGYGYTNPTNLQISFFELPKTVTIKIFTEYGDLVRTIDHNQDSGFDKWNMTNEAGQTVSSGIYIVVFQTPDGGVSIQKLVVVR
;
A
#
# COMPACT_ATOMS: atom_id res chain seq x y z
N SER A 1 -6.82 -15.44 28.69
CA SER A 1 -6.35 -14.77 29.94
C SER A 1 -6.31 -15.78 31.07
N PHE A 2 -5.52 -15.54 32.13
CA PHE A 2 -5.55 -16.43 33.29
C PHE A 2 -6.89 -16.34 34.03
N PRO A 3 -7.39 -17.45 34.62
CA PRO A 3 -8.52 -17.44 35.53
C PRO A 3 -8.33 -16.44 36.67
N THR A 4 -9.41 -15.87 37.21
CA THR A 4 -9.36 -14.89 38.31
C THR A 4 -8.73 -15.43 39.60
N ASN A 5 -8.66 -16.75 39.76
CA ASN A 5 -8.03 -17.45 40.88
C ASN A 5 -6.59 -17.94 40.59
N PHE A 6 -5.99 -17.55 39.47
CA PHE A 6 -4.62 -17.95 39.14
C PHE A 6 -3.59 -17.09 39.90
N ALA A 7 -2.72 -17.75 40.64
CA ALA A 7 -1.57 -17.13 41.30
C ALA A 7 -0.26 -17.68 40.70
N PHE A 8 0.67 -16.77 40.39
CA PHE A 8 2.02 -17.18 40.00
C PHE A 8 2.75 -17.81 41.20
N PRO A 9 3.63 -18.81 40.96
CA PRO A 9 4.46 -19.39 42.02
C PRO A 9 5.26 -18.34 42.81
N THR A 10 5.56 -18.64 44.07
CA THR A 10 6.42 -17.77 44.88
C THR A 10 7.84 -17.72 44.30
N GLY A 11 8.35 -16.52 44.00
CA GLY A 11 9.69 -16.33 43.41
C GLY A 11 9.72 -16.16 41.89
N THR A 12 8.56 -16.10 41.21
CA THR A 12 8.49 -15.86 39.77
C THR A 12 9.08 -14.51 39.37
N THR A 13 9.97 -14.51 38.37
CA THR A 13 10.57 -13.27 37.86
C THR A 13 9.63 -12.53 36.91
N THR A 14 9.92 -11.26 36.61
CA THR A 14 9.13 -10.48 35.63
C THR A 14 9.15 -11.12 34.23
N ASN A 15 10.24 -11.80 33.86
CA ASN A 15 10.37 -12.48 32.57
C ASN A 15 9.52 -13.74 32.50
N ASP A 16 9.43 -14.49 33.61
CA ASP A 16 8.58 -15.68 33.70
C ASP A 16 7.09 -15.30 33.58
N ILE A 17 6.66 -14.23 34.27
CA ILE A 17 5.29 -13.70 34.14
C ILE A 17 4.96 -13.32 32.69
N LYS A 18 5.89 -12.69 31.96
CA LYS A 18 5.69 -12.33 30.55
C LYS A 18 5.57 -13.56 29.66
N LYS A 19 6.47 -14.53 29.83
CA LYS A 19 6.49 -15.78 29.07
C LYS A 19 5.21 -16.58 29.29
N ASP A 20 4.77 -16.71 30.53
CA ASP A 20 3.56 -17.47 30.87
C ASP A 20 2.29 -16.78 30.33
N LYS A 21 2.22 -15.44 30.38
CA LYS A 21 1.13 -14.69 29.74
C LYS A 21 1.09 -14.94 28.23
N TRP A 22 2.24 -14.94 27.55
CA TRP A 22 2.30 -15.22 26.11
C TRP A 22 1.86 -16.65 25.77
N ILE A 23 2.36 -17.64 26.51
CA ILE A 23 1.94 -19.05 26.32
C ILE A 23 0.44 -19.20 26.56
N SER A 24 -0.09 -18.57 27.61
CA SER A 24 -1.53 -18.58 27.91
C SER A 24 -2.36 -18.01 26.75
N THR A 25 -1.93 -16.93 26.10
CA THR A 25 -2.64 -16.39 24.92
C THR A 25 -2.62 -17.34 23.73
N GLY A 26 -1.55 -18.12 23.55
CA GLY A 26 -1.46 -19.17 22.54
C GLY A 26 -2.43 -20.32 22.81
N ILE A 27 -2.44 -20.82 24.04
CA ILE A 27 -3.37 -21.89 24.47
C ILE A 27 -4.83 -21.44 24.30
N ASP A 28 -5.16 -20.22 24.72
CA ASP A 28 -6.50 -19.63 24.58
C ASP A 28 -6.94 -19.59 23.11
N SER A 29 -6.03 -19.18 22.20
CA SER A 29 -6.30 -19.13 20.76
C SER A 29 -6.57 -20.51 20.16
N VAL A 30 -5.82 -21.54 20.59
CA VAL A 30 -6.03 -22.93 20.16
C VAL A 30 -7.35 -23.46 20.69
N LEU A 31 -7.62 -23.29 21.99
CA LEU A 31 -8.85 -23.76 22.62
C LEU A 31 -10.09 -23.08 22.03
N LEU A 32 -10.02 -21.78 21.75
CA LEU A 32 -11.09 -21.05 21.08
C LEU A 32 -11.34 -21.59 19.66
N SER A 33 -10.28 -21.88 18.91
CA SER A 33 -10.40 -22.47 17.57
C SER A 33 -11.04 -23.85 17.62
N VAL A 34 -10.63 -24.71 18.56
CA VAL A 34 -11.24 -26.03 18.79
C VAL A 34 -12.70 -25.91 19.24
N SER A 35 -13.02 -24.95 20.12
CA SER A 35 -14.39 -24.69 20.56
C SER A 35 -15.30 -24.31 19.39
N ARG A 36 -14.86 -23.40 18.52
CA ARG A 36 -15.57 -23.01 17.30
C ARG A 36 -15.76 -24.19 16.35
N ALA A 37 -14.72 -25.01 16.13
CA ALA A 37 -14.81 -26.19 15.28
C ALA A 37 -15.81 -27.23 15.83
N LYS A 38 -15.76 -27.52 17.13
CA LYS A 38 -16.71 -28.41 17.81
C LYS A 38 -18.14 -27.87 17.76
N TYR A 39 -18.32 -26.56 17.92
CA TYR A 39 -19.64 -25.93 17.80
C TYR A 39 -20.20 -26.09 16.38
N ASN A 40 -19.39 -25.79 15.35
CA ASN A 40 -19.79 -25.95 13.95
C ASN A 40 -20.16 -27.41 13.61
N PHE A 41 -19.41 -28.38 14.14
CA PHE A 41 -19.75 -29.80 14.02
C PHE A 41 -21.12 -30.12 14.64
N LYS A 42 -21.37 -29.64 15.87
CA LYS A 42 -22.64 -29.85 16.58
C LYS A 42 -23.84 -29.18 15.90
N THR A 43 -23.63 -28.07 15.21
CA THR A 43 -24.67 -27.37 14.44
C THR A 43 -24.80 -27.89 13.01
N GLY A 44 -24.18 -29.02 12.67
CA GLY A 44 -24.29 -29.66 11.36
C GLY A 44 -23.63 -28.87 10.23
N TYR A 45 -22.50 -28.22 10.50
CA TYR A 45 -21.71 -27.42 9.55
C TYR A 45 -22.42 -26.17 8.99
N LYS A 46 -23.39 -25.64 9.74
CA LYS A 46 -24.20 -24.47 9.34
C LYS A 46 -23.65 -23.12 9.82
N ALA A 47 -22.35 -23.02 10.10
CA ALA A 47 -21.74 -21.76 10.54
C ALA A 47 -22.08 -20.59 9.58
N PRO A 48 -22.15 -19.35 10.09
CA PRO A 48 -22.42 -18.17 9.26
C PRO A 48 -21.52 -18.12 8.03
N VAL A 49 -22.14 -17.96 6.88
CA VAL A 49 -21.44 -17.90 5.59
C VAL A 49 -20.79 -16.53 5.44
N THR A 50 -19.49 -16.50 5.15
CA THR A 50 -18.80 -15.26 4.79
C THR A 50 -19.35 -14.71 3.49
N PRO A 51 -19.46 -13.38 3.35
CA PRO A 51 -19.87 -12.82 2.07
C PRO A 51 -18.89 -13.25 0.97
N PRO A 52 -19.36 -13.41 -0.28
CA PRO A 52 -18.46 -13.60 -1.42
C PRO A 52 -17.54 -12.38 -1.54
N PRO A 53 -16.32 -12.55 -2.06
CA PRO A 53 -15.43 -11.44 -2.32
C PRO A 53 -15.77 -10.72 -3.64
N PRO A 54 -15.35 -9.46 -3.81
CA PRO A 54 -15.52 -8.73 -5.06
C PRO A 54 -14.85 -9.44 -6.24
N THR A 55 -15.51 -9.43 -7.41
CA THR A 55 -15.07 -10.19 -8.60
C THR A 55 -14.14 -9.42 -9.52
N ASP A 56 -14.34 -8.09 -9.64
CA ASP A 56 -13.68 -7.27 -10.67
C ASP A 56 -12.93 -6.07 -10.07
N LEU A 57 -11.98 -6.33 -9.16
CA LEU A 57 -11.15 -5.27 -8.60
C LEU A 57 -10.12 -4.78 -9.63
N SER A 58 -10.28 -3.54 -10.09
CA SER A 58 -9.25 -2.79 -10.81
C SER A 58 -8.59 -1.78 -9.88
N VAL A 59 -7.27 -1.62 -10.01
CA VAL A 59 -6.48 -0.65 -9.24
C VAL A 59 -5.56 0.08 -10.20
N THR A 60 -5.79 1.38 -10.35
CA THR A 60 -5.08 2.21 -11.34
C THR A 60 -4.40 3.38 -10.64
N GLY A 61 -3.10 3.54 -10.89
CA GLY A 61 -2.33 4.70 -10.47
C GLY A 61 -2.60 5.87 -11.42
N THR A 62 -2.93 7.02 -10.86
CA THR A 62 -3.14 8.27 -11.60
C THR A 62 -2.41 9.38 -10.87
N GLY A 63 -2.12 10.51 -11.53
CA GLY A 63 -1.50 11.63 -10.82
C GLY A 63 -2.34 12.19 -9.65
N ALA A 64 -3.64 11.93 -9.58
CA ALA A 64 -4.47 12.32 -8.44
C ALA A 64 -4.37 11.36 -7.24
N GLY A 65 -3.73 10.19 -7.41
CA GLY A 65 -3.68 9.12 -6.43
C GLY A 65 -4.00 7.76 -7.07
N ILE A 66 -4.31 6.77 -6.23
CA ILE A 66 -4.64 5.42 -6.69
C ILE A 66 -6.15 5.23 -6.63
N THR A 67 -6.77 4.95 -7.78
CA THR A 67 -8.20 4.70 -7.88
C THR A 67 -8.47 3.20 -7.93
N LEU A 68 -9.33 2.74 -7.04
CA LEU A 68 -9.83 1.37 -6.97
C LEU A 68 -11.26 1.35 -7.49
N GLN A 69 -11.59 0.39 -8.35
CA GLN A 69 -12.97 0.13 -8.77
C GLN A 69 -13.29 -1.35 -8.61
N TRP A 70 -14.48 -1.65 -8.10
CA TRP A 70 -14.91 -3.04 -7.90
C TRP A 70 -16.42 -3.18 -8.05
N SER A 71 -16.87 -4.42 -8.21
CA SER A 71 -18.27 -4.83 -8.24
C SER A 71 -18.44 -6.09 -7.38
N ASP A 72 -19.58 -6.20 -6.70
CA ASP A 72 -19.90 -7.38 -5.89
C ASP A 72 -21.42 -7.54 -5.69
N ALA A 73 -22.13 -7.79 -6.79
CA ALA A 73 -23.57 -7.97 -6.76
C ALA A 73 -24.01 -9.16 -5.87
N ALA A 74 -23.15 -10.18 -5.73
CA ALA A 74 -23.45 -11.36 -4.94
C ALA A 74 -23.42 -11.06 -3.43
N ALA A 75 -22.46 -10.26 -2.94
CA ALA A 75 -22.44 -9.84 -1.54
C ALA A 75 -23.58 -8.85 -1.23
N GLU A 76 -23.88 -7.94 -2.15
CA GLU A 76 -24.92 -6.92 -1.96
C GLU A 76 -26.34 -7.51 -1.91
N ALA A 77 -26.55 -8.68 -2.53
CA ALA A 77 -27.79 -9.43 -2.46
C ALA A 77 -28.03 -10.08 -1.10
N MET A 78 -27.00 -10.19 -0.24
CA MET A 78 -27.14 -10.77 1.09
C MET A 78 -27.95 -9.84 2.00
N SER A 79 -28.91 -10.41 2.74
CA SER A 79 -29.74 -9.66 3.69
C SER A 79 -28.94 -9.07 4.86
N ASN A 80 -27.79 -9.66 5.18
CA ASN A 80 -26.90 -9.24 6.24
C ASN A 80 -25.65 -8.49 5.73
N PHE A 81 -25.66 -8.01 4.48
CA PHE A 81 -24.60 -7.19 3.92
C PHE A 81 -24.32 -5.96 4.80
N ALA A 82 -23.05 -5.68 5.04
CA ALA A 82 -22.57 -4.66 5.98
C ALA A 82 -21.61 -3.63 5.34
N GLY A 83 -21.45 -3.64 4.02
CA GLY A 83 -20.55 -2.74 3.29
C GLY A 83 -19.23 -3.40 2.88
N TYR A 84 -18.22 -2.57 2.67
CA TYR A 84 -16.88 -2.98 2.24
C TYR A 84 -15.82 -2.41 3.18
N ARG A 85 -14.63 -3.01 3.16
CA ARG A 85 -13.40 -2.38 3.66
C ARG A 85 -12.29 -2.50 2.63
N ILE A 86 -11.46 -1.46 2.55
CA ILE A 86 -10.25 -1.45 1.72
C ILE A 86 -9.05 -1.49 2.64
N MET A 87 -8.17 -2.44 2.34
CA MET A 87 -6.95 -2.66 3.08
C MET A 87 -5.77 -2.33 2.17
N LYS A 88 -4.85 -1.51 2.67
CA LYS A 88 -3.66 -1.03 1.97
C LYS A 88 -2.41 -1.55 2.64
N LYS A 89 -1.41 -1.90 1.84
CA LYS A 89 -0.04 -2.11 2.29
C LYS A 89 0.89 -1.32 1.36
N ILE A 90 1.92 -0.72 1.95
CA ILE A 90 3.05 -0.12 1.23
C ILE A 90 4.23 -1.07 1.39
N GLY A 91 4.99 -1.37 0.33
CA GLY A 91 6.36 -1.84 0.57
C GLY A 91 7.01 -2.73 -0.47
N ASP A 92 8.22 -3.16 -0.09
CA ASP A 92 8.99 -4.32 -0.56
C ASP A 92 8.70 -5.57 0.31
N ARG A 93 9.31 -6.72 -0.04
CA ARG A 93 8.99 -8.12 0.33
C ARG A 93 8.53 -8.43 1.79
N ASP A 94 8.94 -7.67 2.81
CA ASP A 94 8.80 -8.05 4.25
C ASP A 94 7.69 -7.35 5.06
N THR A 95 6.90 -6.45 4.48
CA THR A 95 5.77 -5.86 5.23
C THR A 95 4.59 -6.83 5.30
N THR A 96 4.24 -7.34 6.49
CA THR A 96 3.10 -8.28 6.64
C THR A 96 1.79 -7.58 7.02
N TYR A 97 1.85 -6.29 7.36
CA TYR A 97 0.72 -5.55 7.89
C TYR A 97 -0.03 -4.75 6.81
N TYR A 98 -1.33 -5.00 6.71
CA TYR A 98 -2.26 -4.15 5.95
C TYR A 98 -2.99 -3.22 6.92
N GLN A 99 -3.11 -1.96 6.54
CA GLN A 99 -3.91 -0.96 7.25
C GLN A 99 -5.26 -0.77 6.57
N GLU A 100 -6.31 -0.57 7.36
CA GLU A 100 -7.61 -0.18 6.84
C GLU A 100 -7.60 1.29 6.46
N ILE A 101 -8.00 1.61 5.22
CA ILE A 101 -8.04 2.99 4.70
C ILE A 101 -9.46 3.46 4.34
N TYR A 102 -10.39 2.52 4.23
CA TYR A 102 -11.78 2.78 3.91
C TYR A 102 -12.65 1.71 4.55
N ARG A 103 -13.81 2.14 5.04
CA ARG A 103 -14.89 1.27 5.50
C ARG A 103 -16.22 1.92 5.16
N SER A 104 -17.10 1.16 4.52
CA SER A 104 -18.47 1.57 4.22
C SER A 104 -19.49 0.82 5.08
N ASN A 105 -20.77 0.98 4.75
CA ASN A 105 -21.88 0.45 5.51
C ASN A 105 -22.86 -0.32 4.60
N SER A 106 -23.93 -0.86 5.17
CA SER A 106 -24.92 -1.69 4.47
C SER A 106 -25.67 -1.01 3.32
N SER A 107 -25.64 0.33 3.21
CA SER A 107 -26.24 1.08 2.11
C SER A 107 -25.34 1.20 0.89
N ASP A 108 -24.08 0.80 0.98
CA ASP A 108 -23.09 0.89 -0.10
C ASP A 108 -23.34 -0.19 -1.15
N LYS A 109 -24.36 0.01 -1.98
CA LYS A 109 -24.79 -0.90 -3.04
C LYS A 109 -24.77 -0.19 -4.39
N ALA A 110 -24.01 -0.72 -5.34
CA ALA A 110 -23.86 -0.11 -6.65
C ALA A 110 -23.38 -1.15 -7.68
N ALA A 111 -23.69 -0.90 -8.95
CA ALA A 111 -23.17 -1.73 -10.05
C ALA A 111 -21.64 -1.67 -10.15
N THR A 112 -21.07 -0.49 -9.87
CA THR A 112 -19.63 -0.27 -9.80
C THR A 112 -19.33 0.70 -8.67
N HIS A 113 -18.40 0.32 -7.80
CA HIS A 113 -17.85 1.14 -6.74
C HIS A 113 -16.57 1.82 -7.19
N THR A 114 -16.27 2.98 -6.61
CA THR A 114 -15.01 3.68 -6.88
C THR A 114 -14.52 4.36 -5.61
N PHE A 115 -13.22 4.20 -5.33
CA PHE A 115 -12.55 4.87 -4.22
C PHE A 115 -11.16 5.35 -4.67
N THR A 116 -10.81 6.59 -4.37
CA THR A 116 -9.49 7.15 -4.68
C THR A 116 -8.70 7.38 -3.40
N ASP A 117 -7.58 6.66 -3.26
CA ASP A 117 -6.58 6.91 -2.24
C ASP A 117 -5.68 8.07 -2.68
N THR A 118 -5.78 9.20 -2.00
CA THR A 118 -4.96 10.40 -2.23
C THR A 118 -3.70 10.43 -1.35
N LYS A 119 -3.59 9.58 -0.33
CA LYS A 119 -2.46 9.53 0.61
C LYS A 119 -1.43 8.50 0.15
N VAL A 120 -0.99 8.65 -1.10
CA VAL A 120 -0.11 7.71 -1.78
C VAL A 120 1.32 8.25 -1.78
N ARG A 121 2.28 7.37 -1.46
CA ARG A 121 3.70 7.72 -1.57
C ARG A 121 4.15 7.52 -3.02
N VAL A 122 4.37 8.61 -3.72
CA VAL A 122 4.83 8.59 -5.12
C VAL A 122 6.09 7.74 -5.27
N GLY A 123 6.17 6.95 -6.34
CA GLY A 123 7.28 6.05 -6.64
C GLY A 123 7.33 4.77 -5.78
N SER A 124 6.45 4.59 -4.80
CA SER A 124 6.36 3.37 -3.99
C SER A 124 5.31 2.40 -4.53
N THR A 125 5.58 1.10 -4.42
CA THR A 125 4.62 0.04 -4.72
C THR A 125 3.60 -0.11 -3.59
N HIS A 126 2.33 -0.06 -3.96
CA HIS A 126 1.20 -0.23 -3.07
C HIS A 126 0.43 -1.48 -3.43
N TYR A 127 -0.06 -2.18 -2.41
CA TYR A 127 -0.90 -3.35 -2.55
C TYR A 127 -2.25 -3.06 -1.91
N TYR A 128 -3.32 -3.35 -2.64
CA TYR A 128 -4.68 -3.19 -2.16
C TYR A 128 -5.44 -4.50 -2.28
N TYR A 129 -6.37 -4.69 -1.35
CA TYR A 129 -7.48 -5.62 -1.55
C TYR A 129 -8.75 -5.05 -0.93
N VAL A 130 -9.89 -5.51 -1.43
CA VAL A 130 -11.23 -5.10 -0.99
C VAL A 130 -11.95 -6.31 -0.40
N GLN A 131 -12.62 -6.14 0.74
CA GLN A 131 -13.42 -7.21 1.34
C GLN A 131 -14.84 -6.72 1.53
N ALA A 132 -15.80 -7.54 1.11
CA ALA A 132 -17.18 -7.41 1.51
C ALA A 132 -17.33 -7.78 2.98
N ALA A 133 -18.26 -7.12 3.65
CA ALA A 133 -18.58 -7.31 5.05
C ALA A 133 -20.00 -7.82 5.19
N ALA A 134 -20.23 -8.71 6.15
CA ALA A 134 -21.56 -9.15 6.54
C ALA A 134 -21.67 -9.23 8.06
N ASN A 135 -22.83 -8.90 8.61
CA ASN A 135 -23.06 -8.97 10.05
C ASN A 135 -23.65 -10.33 10.44
N ILE A 136 -23.13 -10.90 11.52
CA ILE A 136 -23.72 -12.08 12.16
C ILE A 136 -24.81 -11.58 13.12
N SER A 137 -26.02 -12.13 13.02
CA SER A 137 -27.09 -11.81 13.97
C SER A 137 -26.66 -12.12 15.40
N SER A 138 -27.03 -11.25 16.35
CA SER A 138 -26.76 -11.47 17.78
C SER A 138 -27.48 -12.71 18.33
N THR A 139 -28.51 -13.19 17.64
CA THR A 139 -29.34 -14.34 18.03
C THR A 139 -29.12 -15.57 17.15
N ASP A 140 -28.12 -15.57 16.25
CA ASP A 140 -27.90 -16.70 15.34
C ASP A 140 -27.51 -17.98 16.12
N PRO A 141 -28.35 -19.04 16.08
CA PRO A 141 -28.08 -20.28 16.77
C PRO A 141 -26.90 -21.05 16.16
N ASN A 142 -26.58 -20.83 14.89
CA ASN A 142 -25.47 -21.49 14.21
C ASN A 142 -24.13 -20.76 14.40
N ALA A 143 -24.17 -19.48 14.82
CA ALA A 143 -22.98 -18.75 15.21
C ALA A 143 -22.52 -19.17 16.61
N HIS A 144 -21.21 -19.42 16.74
CA HIS A 144 -20.58 -19.59 18.05
C HIS A 144 -20.85 -18.35 18.92
N PRO A 145 -21.15 -18.49 20.23
CA PRO A 145 -21.50 -17.36 21.10
C PRO A 145 -20.52 -16.20 21.06
N SER A 146 -19.22 -16.47 20.89
CA SER A 146 -18.18 -15.44 20.77
C SER A 146 -18.24 -14.61 19.48
N GLU A 147 -18.96 -15.06 18.45
CA GLU A 147 -19.00 -14.43 17.11
C GLU A 147 -20.33 -13.73 16.81
N ARG A 148 -21.36 -13.94 17.65
CA ARG A 148 -22.67 -13.30 17.49
C ARG A 148 -22.55 -11.78 17.59
N GLY A 149 -23.22 -11.08 16.68
CA GLY A 149 -23.18 -9.61 16.61
C GLY A 149 -21.90 -9.04 16.00
N LYS A 150 -20.95 -9.88 15.56
CA LYS A 150 -19.73 -9.42 14.89
C LYS A 150 -19.89 -9.33 13.38
N THR A 151 -19.04 -8.51 12.77
CA THR A 151 -18.88 -8.44 11.32
C THR A 151 -17.83 -9.45 10.86
N ILE A 152 -18.19 -10.23 9.85
CA ILE A 152 -17.28 -11.12 9.12
C ILE A 152 -16.96 -10.53 7.75
N PHE A 153 -15.80 -10.88 7.23
CA PHE A 153 -15.29 -10.35 5.96
C PHE A 153 -15.07 -11.49 4.98
N SER A 154 -15.23 -11.19 3.68
CA SER A 154 -14.94 -12.13 2.61
C SER A 154 -13.48 -12.60 2.64
N GLY A 155 -13.21 -13.80 2.15
CA GLY A 155 -11.86 -14.37 2.16
C GLY A 155 -10.90 -13.59 1.24
N ARG A 156 -9.71 -13.24 1.75
CA ARG A 156 -8.64 -12.58 0.96
C ARG A 156 -8.10 -13.45 -0.19
N VAL A 157 -8.16 -14.77 -0.04
CA VAL A 157 -7.41 -15.73 -0.89
C VAL A 157 -8.29 -16.38 -1.96
N PHE A 158 -9.62 -16.22 -1.86
CA PHE A 158 -10.57 -16.95 -2.71
C PHE A 158 -10.69 -16.35 -4.12
N PHE A 159 -10.37 -15.05 -4.27
CA PHE A 159 -10.13 -14.37 -5.54
C PHE A 159 -8.89 -13.49 -5.35
N TYR A 160 -7.96 -13.51 -6.31
CA TYR A 160 -6.68 -12.80 -6.21
C TYR A 160 -6.90 -11.29 -6.43
N ASN A 161 -7.55 -10.63 -5.49
CA ASN A 161 -7.81 -9.20 -5.52
C ASN A 161 -6.65 -8.39 -4.89
N ASN A 162 -5.44 -8.94 -4.91
CA ASN A 162 -4.23 -8.27 -4.44
C ASN A 162 -3.47 -7.70 -5.63
N THR A 163 -3.74 -6.44 -5.94
CA THR A 163 -3.14 -5.77 -7.09
C THR A 163 -2.04 -4.82 -6.64
N ALA A 164 -0.86 -4.96 -7.24
CA ALA A 164 0.25 -4.05 -7.07
C ALA A 164 0.10 -2.86 -8.01
N VAL A 165 0.32 -1.65 -7.51
CA VAL A 165 0.27 -0.43 -8.30
C VAL A 165 1.33 0.55 -7.80
N THR A 166 1.98 1.24 -8.72
CA THR A 166 2.93 2.30 -8.38
C THR A 166 2.17 3.58 -8.07
N GLY A 167 2.55 4.27 -7.01
CA GLY A 167 2.04 5.60 -6.74
C GLY A 167 2.56 6.59 -7.78
N GLU A 168 1.67 7.16 -8.57
CA GLU A 168 2.00 8.20 -9.55
C GLU A 168 2.00 9.60 -8.90
N GLY A 169 2.80 10.50 -9.45
CA GLY A 169 2.86 11.89 -9.00
C GLY A 169 1.78 12.74 -9.65
N LYS A 170 1.33 13.79 -8.96
CA LYS A 170 0.40 14.75 -9.56
C LYS A 170 1.03 15.41 -10.78
N VAL A 171 0.30 15.41 -11.89
CA VAL A 171 0.69 16.14 -13.11
C VAL A 171 0.77 17.62 -12.78
N GLY A 172 1.97 18.18 -12.95
CA GLY A 172 2.21 19.61 -12.84
C GLY A 172 1.78 20.34 -14.11
N GLY A 173 1.61 21.65 -13.99
CA GLY A 173 1.41 22.55 -15.14
C GLY A 173 2.30 23.78 -15.07
N ASP A 174 3.14 23.87 -14.05
CA ASP A 174 3.98 25.02 -13.75
C ASP A 174 5.44 24.55 -13.73
N MET A 175 6.19 25.03 -14.72
CA MET A 175 7.58 24.64 -14.96
C MET A 175 8.52 25.03 -13.80
N ASP A 176 8.12 26.02 -12.98
CA ASP A 176 8.89 26.48 -11.83
C ASP A 176 8.69 25.59 -10.59
N LYS A 177 7.65 24.76 -10.58
CA LYS A 177 7.35 23.82 -9.48
C LYS A 177 8.02 22.47 -9.64
N ILE A 178 8.62 22.21 -10.79
CA ILE A 178 9.35 20.96 -11.03
C ILE A 178 10.43 20.83 -9.96
N ALA A 179 10.44 19.69 -9.27
CA ALA A 179 11.38 19.44 -8.19
C ALA A 179 12.28 18.24 -8.51
N ILE A 180 13.58 18.41 -8.28
CA ILE A 180 14.60 17.36 -8.39
C ILE A 180 14.96 16.90 -6.97
N VAL A 181 14.74 15.62 -6.67
CA VAL A 181 14.95 15.08 -5.33
C VAL A 181 15.73 13.75 -5.38
N PRO A 182 16.77 13.58 -4.56
CA PRO A 182 17.38 14.58 -3.68
C PRO A 182 18.24 15.60 -4.49
N ASN A 183 18.30 16.83 -4.01
CA ASN A 183 19.24 17.84 -4.51
C ASN A 183 19.68 18.76 -3.36
N PRO A 184 20.95 18.73 -2.92
CA PRO A 184 22.04 17.91 -3.44
C PRO A 184 21.81 16.41 -3.21
N PHE A 185 22.23 15.59 -4.17
CA PHE A 185 22.35 14.14 -3.99
C PHE A 185 23.64 13.84 -3.25
N ASN A 186 23.56 13.11 -2.14
CA ASN A 186 24.73 12.62 -1.41
C ASN A 186 24.60 11.11 -1.18
N TYR A 187 25.49 10.32 -1.77
CA TYR A 187 25.49 8.86 -1.66
C TYR A 187 25.52 8.34 -0.21
N ASN A 188 26.17 9.08 0.69
CA ASN A 188 26.31 8.71 2.10
C ASN A 188 25.21 9.29 3.00
N ASP A 189 24.18 9.94 2.44
CA ASP A 189 23.09 10.50 3.23
C ASP A 189 22.24 9.38 3.88
N PRO A 190 22.20 9.30 5.23
CA PRO A 190 21.41 8.29 5.93
C PRO A 190 19.91 8.40 5.65
N LEU A 191 19.40 9.59 5.28
CA LEU A 191 17.99 9.81 4.98
C LEU A 191 17.56 9.12 3.68
N LEU A 192 18.45 8.97 2.70
CA LEU A 192 18.13 8.25 1.45
C LEU A 192 17.74 6.79 1.73
N ARG A 193 18.39 6.15 2.71
CA ARG A 193 18.03 4.77 3.11
C ARG A 193 16.58 4.67 3.60
N GLY A 194 16.03 5.73 4.20
CA GLY A 194 14.62 5.84 4.63
C GLY A 194 13.61 6.05 3.49
N TYR A 195 14.07 6.43 2.29
CA TYR A 195 13.25 6.54 1.08
C TYR A 195 13.25 5.30 0.20
N GLY A 196 13.83 4.18 0.67
CA GLY A 196 13.90 2.93 -0.09
C GLY A 196 15.17 2.79 -0.93
N TYR A 197 16.12 3.73 -0.80
CA TYR A 197 17.48 3.62 -1.37
C TYR A 197 18.35 2.68 -0.51
N THR A 198 17.91 1.43 -0.35
CA THR A 198 18.56 0.43 0.52
C THR A 198 19.64 -0.37 -0.20
N ASN A 199 19.65 -0.35 -1.54
CA ASN A 199 20.62 -1.04 -2.39
C ASN A 199 21.45 -0.02 -3.20
N PRO A 200 22.80 -0.12 -3.23
CA PRO A 200 23.65 0.72 -4.08
C PRO A 200 23.34 0.67 -5.58
N THR A 201 22.56 -0.31 -6.06
CA THR A 201 22.07 -0.36 -7.45
C THR A 201 20.74 0.38 -7.67
N ASN A 202 20.08 0.87 -6.61
CA ASN A 202 18.80 1.61 -6.67
C ASN A 202 18.97 3.12 -6.51
N LEU A 203 20.19 3.65 -6.59
CA LEU A 203 20.43 5.09 -6.54
C LEU A 203 19.71 5.76 -7.72
N GLN A 204 18.77 6.63 -7.41
CA GLN A 204 18.03 7.34 -8.44
C GLN A 204 17.78 8.78 -8.03
N ILE A 205 17.68 9.65 -9.03
CA ILE A 205 17.10 10.99 -8.90
C ILE A 205 15.64 10.88 -9.30
N SER A 206 14.76 11.48 -8.51
CA SER A 206 13.34 11.59 -8.80
C SER A 206 12.98 13.00 -9.22
N PHE A 207 12.14 13.09 -10.24
CA PHE A 207 11.55 14.31 -10.74
C PHE A 207 10.07 14.35 -10.34
N PHE A 208 9.61 15.47 -9.80
CA PHE A 208 8.21 15.67 -9.36
C PHE A 208 7.59 16.90 -10.03
N GLU A 209 6.26 16.98 -10.01
CA GLU A 209 5.46 18.06 -10.62
C GLU A 209 5.74 18.22 -12.12
N LEU A 210 6.08 17.11 -12.80
CA LEU A 210 6.29 17.12 -14.24
C LEU A 210 4.95 17.37 -14.98
N PRO A 211 4.97 18.14 -16.06
CA PRO A 211 3.90 18.12 -17.04
C PRO A 211 3.73 16.74 -17.67
N LYS A 212 2.52 16.44 -18.15
CA LYS A 212 2.19 15.16 -18.81
C LYS A 212 3.17 14.77 -19.93
N THR A 213 3.64 15.76 -20.68
CA THR A 213 4.61 15.56 -21.75
C THR A 213 5.76 16.55 -21.60
N VAL A 214 6.96 16.04 -21.31
CA VAL A 214 8.18 16.84 -21.13
C VAL A 214 9.42 16.02 -21.49
N THR A 215 10.39 16.63 -22.14
CA THR A 215 11.71 16.04 -22.37
C THR A 215 12.68 16.57 -21.31
N ILE A 216 13.35 15.67 -20.61
CA ILE A 216 14.34 15.98 -19.59
C ILE A 216 15.72 15.69 -20.17
N LYS A 217 16.56 16.71 -20.31
CA LYS A 217 17.94 16.60 -20.77
C LYS A 217 18.89 16.95 -19.64
N ILE A 218 19.88 16.11 -19.44
CA ILE A 218 20.86 16.25 -18.36
C ILE A 218 22.21 16.47 -19.00
N PHE A 219 22.89 17.54 -18.60
CA PHE A 219 24.20 17.94 -19.12
C PHE A 219 25.23 18.03 -18.00
N THR A 220 26.51 17.86 -18.35
CA THR A 220 27.63 18.24 -17.49
C THR A 220 27.72 19.76 -17.36
N GLU A 221 28.57 20.25 -16.45
CA GLU A 221 28.89 21.68 -16.32
C GLU A 221 29.52 22.28 -17.60
N TYR A 222 30.13 21.43 -18.43
CA TYR A 222 30.72 21.81 -19.72
C TYR A 222 29.72 21.79 -20.88
N GLY A 223 28.48 21.32 -20.65
CA GLY A 223 27.44 21.25 -21.67
C GLY A 223 27.39 19.94 -22.46
N ASP A 224 28.14 18.92 -22.05
CA ASP A 224 28.06 17.60 -22.68
C ASP A 224 26.77 16.90 -22.28
N LEU A 225 26.06 16.31 -23.25
CA LEU A 225 24.84 15.56 -22.99
C LEU A 225 25.16 14.26 -22.26
N VAL A 226 24.55 14.08 -21.08
CA VAL A 226 24.68 12.88 -20.25
C VAL A 226 23.54 11.92 -20.52
N ARG A 227 22.29 12.42 -20.53
CA ARG A 227 21.09 11.61 -20.66
C ARG A 227 19.92 12.43 -21.20
N THR A 228 19.11 11.79 -22.05
CA THR A 228 17.76 12.24 -22.41
C THR A 228 16.71 11.29 -21.83
N ILE A 229 15.62 11.84 -21.29
CA ILE A 229 14.46 11.11 -20.78
C ILE A 229 13.21 11.75 -21.40
N ASP A 230 12.45 10.96 -22.16
CA ASP A 230 11.19 11.39 -22.75
C ASP A 230 10.04 10.95 -21.84
N HIS A 231 9.43 11.92 -21.18
CA HIS A 231 8.31 11.71 -20.29
C HIS A 231 7.01 12.01 -21.04
N ASN A 232 6.18 10.98 -21.25
CA ASN A 232 4.88 11.11 -21.91
C ASN A 232 3.85 10.17 -21.26
N GLN A 233 3.43 10.51 -20.05
CA GLN A 233 2.56 9.67 -19.22
C GLN A 233 1.63 10.52 -18.35
N ASP A 234 0.51 9.94 -17.90
CA ASP A 234 -0.48 10.60 -17.02
C ASP A 234 -0.02 10.68 -15.55
N SER A 235 1.24 11.06 -15.34
CA SER A 235 1.93 11.16 -14.05
C SER A 235 2.83 12.39 -14.09
N GLY A 236 2.97 13.11 -12.99
CA GLY A 236 3.97 14.17 -12.84
C GLY A 236 5.24 13.68 -12.17
N PHE A 237 5.55 12.39 -12.28
CA PHE A 237 6.69 11.75 -11.64
C PHE A 237 7.52 10.94 -12.64
N ASP A 238 8.83 11.09 -12.57
CA ASP A 238 9.76 10.23 -13.29
C ASP A 238 11.05 10.04 -12.50
N LYS A 239 11.90 9.12 -12.94
CA LYS A 239 13.15 8.78 -12.26
C LYS A 239 14.30 8.55 -13.22
N TRP A 240 15.49 8.88 -12.75
CA TRP A 240 16.75 8.64 -13.43
C TRP A 240 17.70 7.85 -12.56
N ASN A 241 18.18 6.71 -13.07
CA ASN A 241 19.12 5.82 -12.38
C ASN A 241 20.57 6.34 -12.34
N MET A 242 20.78 7.64 -12.57
CA MET A 242 22.10 8.29 -12.53
C MET A 242 23.13 7.67 -13.50
N THR A 243 22.67 7.24 -14.67
CA THR A 243 23.50 6.70 -15.73
C THR A 243 23.45 7.55 -17.00
N ASN A 244 24.57 7.61 -17.72
CA ASN A 244 24.63 8.24 -19.02
C ASN A 244 23.92 7.39 -20.11
N GLU A 245 23.94 7.83 -21.36
CA GLU A 245 23.36 7.08 -22.48
C GLU A 245 24.03 5.71 -22.72
N ALA A 246 25.31 5.57 -22.38
CA ALA A 246 26.04 4.30 -22.42
C ALA A 246 25.77 3.38 -21.21
N GLY A 247 24.91 3.80 -20.27
CA GLY A 247 24.59 3.04 -19.05
C GLY A 247 25.67 3.13 -17.96
N GLN A 248 26.70 3.95 -18.13
CA GLN A 248 27.72 4.17 -17.11
C GLN A 248 27.21 5.15 -16.05
N THR A 249 27.48 4.84 -14.78
CA THR A 249 27.11 5.71 -13.67
C THR A 249 27.87 7.04 -13.72
N VAL A 250 27.18 8.13 -13.45
CA VAL A 250 27.77 9.47 -13.46
C VAL A 250 28.66 9.73 -12.23
N SER A 251 29.64 10.61 -12.39
CA SER A 251 30.58 11.01 -11.33
C SER A 251 29.99 12.09 -10.40
N SER A 252 30.70 12.40 -9.31
CA SER A 252 30.40 13.60 -8.52
C SER A 252 30.64 14.87 -9.35
N GLY A 253 29.74 15.84 -9.24
CA GLY A 253 29.80 17.06 -10.05
C GLY A 253 28.52 17.89 -10.00
N ILE A 254 28.51 18.97 -10.78
CA ILE A 254 27.32 19.81 -11.00
C ILE A 254 26.77 19.47 -12.38
N TYR A 255 25.49 19.15 -12.43
CA TYR A 255 24.76 18.85 -13.64
C TYR A 255 23.71 19.93 -13.91
N ILE A 256 23.48 20.21 -15.19
CA ILE A 256 22.41 21.11 -15.64
C ILE A 256 21.28 20.24 -16.18
N VAL A 257 20.09 20.36 -15.58
CA VAL A 257 18.89 19.64 -15.99
C VAL A 257 17.97 20.62 -16.68
N VAL A 258 17.64 20.32 -17.93
CA VAL A 258 16.74 21.12 -18.78
C VAL A 258 15.46 20.33 -19.01
N PHE A 259 14.35 20.86 -18.54
CA PHE A 259 13.01 20.37 -18.81
C PHE A 259 12.41 21.18 -19.95
N GLN A 260 11.92 20.53 -20.99
CA GLN A 260 11.34 21.18 -22.15
C GLN A 260 10.01 20.52 -22.53
N THR A 261 8.94 21.29 -22.56
CA THR A 261 7.62 20.82 -23.00
C THR A 261 7.41 21.09 -24.50
N PRO A 262 6.52 20.33 -25.19
CA PRO A 262 6.26 20.53 -26.62
C PRO A 262 5.70 21.91 -27.00
N ASP A 263 5.03 22.57 -26.06
CA ASP A 263 4.46 23.91 -26.21
C ASP A 263 5.47 25.05 -25.94
N GLY A 264 6.73 24.70 -25.69
CA GLY A 264 7.83 25.67 -25.55
C GLY A 264 8.12 26.12 -24.11
N GLY A 265 7.46 25.54 -23.11
CA GLY A 265 7.83 25.71 -21.71
C GLY A 265 9.23 25.14 -21.44
N VAL A 266 10.04 25.90 -20.70
CA VAL A 266 11.41 25.51 -20.36
C VAL A 266 11.67 25.78 -18.89
N SER A 267 12.26 24.81 -18.18
CA SER A 267 12.81 24.97 -16.83
C SER A 267 14.25 24.48 -16.82
N ILE A 268 15.16 25.26 -16.25
CA ILE A 268 16.58 24.92 -16.15
C ILE A 268 16.95 24.92 -14.68
N GLN A 269 17.44 23.78 -14.19
CA GLN A 269 17.78 23.60 -12.79
C GLN A 269 19.18 22.98 -12.65
N LYS A 270 19.84 23.29 -11.54
CA LYS A 270 21.14 22.71 -11.20
C LYS A 270 20.93 21.51 -10.29
N LEU A 271 21.59 20.40 -10.59
CA LEU A 271 21.65 19.21 -9.75
C LEU A 271 23.08 19.03 -9.26
N VAL A 272 23.26 18.90 -7.95
CA VAL A 272 24.57 18.59 -7.36
C VAL A 272 24.62 17.12 -7.00
N VAL A 273 25.65 16.41 -7.45
CA VAL A 273 25.88 15.00 -7.14
C VAL A 273 27.18 14.87 -6.35
N VAL A 274 27.08 14.30 -5.15
CA VAL A 274 28.19 13.93 -4.28
C VAL A 274 28.13 12.42 -4.04
N ARG A 275 29.18 11.72 -4.45
CA ARG A 275 29.33 10.29 -4.27
C ARG A 275 30.41 9.97 -3.25
#